data_AF-A0A831R346-F1
#
_entry.id   AF-A0A831R346-F1
#
_cell.length_a   1.000
_cell.length_b   1.000
_cell.length_c   1.000
_cell.angle_alpha   90.00
_cell.angle_beta   90.00
_cell.angle_gamma   90.00
#
_symmetry.space_group_name_H-M   'P 1'
#
loop_
_entity.id
_entity.type
_entity.pdbx_description
1 polymer ?
#
loop_
_entity_poly.entity_id
_entity_poly.type
_entity_poly.pdbx_seq_one_letter_code
_entity_poly.pdbx_strand_id
1 'polypeptide(L)' 'MSQLAEVFSRFIVHQAGARSAKVVAFDKLSGGAIQDNFGLSLDIEGGEQSGLKNFVVRQDAPSGVAESLSRPEEFRVLE' A
#
# COMPACT_ATOMS: atom_id res chain seq x y z
N MET A 1 5.99 8.64 15.68
CA MET A 1 5.32 8.06 14.49
C MET A 1 6.25 7.00 13.92
N SER A 2 5.74 5.86 13.43
CA SER A 2 6.60 4.78 12.93
C SER A 2 7.32 5.18 11.63
N GLN A 3 8.52 4.64 11.41
CA GLN A 3 9.31 4.89 10.19
C GLN A 3 8.54 4.53 8.91
N LEU A 4 7.73 3.47 8.94
CA LEU A 4 6.87 3.06 7.82
C LEU A 4 5.81 4.11 7.47
N ALA A 5 5.21 4.75 8.47
CA ALA A 5 4.19 5.77 8.22
C ALA A 5 4.78 6.96 7.44
N GLU A 6 6.00 7.38 7.78
CA GLU A 6 6.69 8.46 7.07
C GLU A 6 7.04 8.07 5.63
N VAL A 7 7.46 6.81 5.40
CA VAL A 7 7.72 6.28 4.07
C VAL A 7 6.45 6.30 3.21
N PHE A 8 5.33 5.79 3.73
CA PHE A 8 4.05 5.80 2.99
C PHE A 8 3.57 7.21 2.69
N SER A 9 3.59 8.10 3.69
CA SER A 9 3.23 9.51 3.51
C SER A 9 4.04 10.16 2.38
N ARG A 10 5.36 10.01 2.38
CA ARG A 10 6.22 10.60 1.32
C ARG A 10 5.94 10.01 -0.05
N PHE A 11 5.82 8.69 -0.15
CA PHE A 11 5.55 8.01 -1.41
C PHE A 11 4.22 8.48 -2.02
N ILE A 12 3.17 8.57 -1.21
CA ILE A 12 1.83 8.95 -1.67
C ILE A 12 1.77 10.44 -2.02
N VAL A 13 2.41 11.32 -1.26
CA VAL A 13 2.55 12.74 -1.62
C VAL A 13 3.14 12.88 -3.02
N HIS A 14 4.21 12.15 -3.31
CA HIS A 14 4.85 12.17 -4.61
C HIS A 14 3.94 11.61 -5.73
N GLN A 15 3.37 10.43 -5.54
CA GLN A 15 2.57 9.77 -6.59
C GLN A 15 1.22 10.45 -6.85
N ALA A 16 0.57 11.02 -5.83
CA ALA A 16 -0.73 11.64 -5.98
C ALA A 16 -0.65 13.14 -6.35
N GLY A 17 0.55 13.71 -6.42
CA GLY A 17 0.73 15.17 -6.55
C GLY A 17 0.06 15.94 -5.39
N ALA A 18 0.01 15.33 -4.21
CA ALA A 18 -0.64 15.91 -3.04
C ALA A 18 0.31 16.84 -2.29
N ARG A 19 -0.23 17.69 -1.41
CA ARG A 19 0.58 18.56 -0.54
C ARG A 19 1.01 17.81 0.72
N SER A 20 0.13 16.98 1.26
CA SER A 20 0.38 16.17 2.45
C SER A 20 -0.40 14.86 2.39
N ALA A 21 0.09 13.85 3.11
CA ALA A 21 -0.63 12.61 3.34
C ALA A 21 -0.29 12.12 4.75
N LYS A 22 -1.30 11.77 5.54
CA LYS A 22 -1.14 11.31 6.92
C LYS A 22 -1.68 9.90 7.08
N VAL A 23 -0.85 8.98 7.58
CA VAL A 23 -1.31 7.62 7.91
C VAL A 23 -2.26 7.69 9.11
N VAL A 24 -3.48 7.19 8.89
CA VAL A 24 -4.54 7.07 9.89
C VAL A 24 -4.52 5.68 10.52
N ALA A 25 -4.35 4.64 9.70
CA ALA A 25 -4.31 3.24 10.14
C ALA A 25 -3.38 2.42 9.24
N PHE A 26 -2.72 1.42 9.82
CA PHE A 26 -1.90 0.46 9.10
C PHE A 26 -1.92 -0.90 9.82
N ASP A 27 -2.68 -1.84 9.27
CA ASP A 27 -3.03 -3.09 9.96
C ASP A 27 -2.89 -4.30 9.03
N LYS A 28 -2.42 -5.43 9.58
CA LYS A 28 -2.37 -6.69 8.83
C LYS A 28 -3.79 -7.18 8.55
N LEU A 29 -4.09 -7.46 7.29
CA LEU A 29 -5.38 -8.03 6.88
C LEU A 29 -5.31 -9.56 6.98
N SER A 30 -6.39 -10.16 7.48
CA SER A 30 -6.56 -11.61 7.46
C SER A 30 -6.95 -12.11 6.06
N GLY A 31 -6.70 -13.38 5.77
CA GLY A 31 -7.11 -14.02 4.50
C GLY A 31 -6.04 -14.08 3.40
N GLY A 32 -4.82 -13.58 3.64
CA GLY A 32 -3.67 -13.83 2.76
C GLY A 32 -3.04 -15.20 3.05
N ALA A 33 -3.36 -16.23 2.26
CA ALA A 33 -2.76 -17.56 2.45
C ALA A 33 -1.29 -17.63 1.96
N ILE A 34 -0.97 -16.90 0.87
CA ILE A 34 0.33 -16.96 0.18
C ILE A 34 1.04 -15.59 0.18
N GLN A 35 0.39 -14.54 0.70
CA GLN A 35 0.87 -13.16 0.66
C GLN A 35 0.52 -12.40 1.92
N ASP A 36 1.36 -11.44 2.30
CA ASP A 36 1.05 -10.50 3.36
C ASP A 36 0.36 -9.26 2.77
N ASN A 37 -0.88 -9.05 3.19
CA ASN A 37 -1.68 -7.90 2.83
C ASN A 37 -1.88 -7.02 4.06
N PHE A 38 -1.70 -5.71 3.89
CA PHE A 38 -1.91 -4.72 4.93
C PHE A 38 -2.88 -3.65 4.45
N GLY A 39 -3.86 -3.31 5.28
CA GLY A 39 -4.73 -2.18 5.06
C GLY A 39 -3.98 -0.90 5.42
N LEU A 40 -4.05 0.11 4.56
CA LEU A 40 -3.45 1.42 4.78
C LEU A 40 -4.51 2.50 4.57
N SER A 41 -4.85 3.22 5.63
CA SER A 41 -5.74 4.38 5.56
C SER A 41 -4.91 5.66 5.62
N LEU A 42 -5.14 6.58 4.68
CA LEU A 42 -4.44 7.85 4.55
C LEU A 42 -5.45 9.00 4.43
N ASP A 43 -5.21 10.07 5.16
CA ASP A 43 -5.87 11.35 4.91
C ASP A 43 -4.95 12.18 4.01
N ILE A 44 -5.40 12.46 2.77
CA ILE A 44 -4.61 13.09 1.71
C ILE A 44 -5.11 14.51 1.46
N GLU A 45 -4.22 15.50 1.47
CA GLU A 45 -4.58 16.89 1.19
C GLU A 45 -4.00 17.36 -0.15
N GLY A 46 -4.89 17.72 -1.09
CA GLY A 46 -4.52 18.18 -2.42
C GLY A 46 -4.33 17.03 -3.42
N GLY A 47 -4.15 17.39 -4.69
CA GLY A 47 -4.17 16.44 -5.80
C GLY A 47 -5.56 15.85 -6.09
N GLU A 48 -5.66 15.00 -7.11
CA GLU A 48 -6.94 14.38 -7.51
C GLU A 48 -7.46 13.37 -6.48
N GLN A 49 -6.57 12.82 -5.65
CA GLN A 49 -6.89 11.80 -4.66
C GLN A 49 -7.10 12.38 -3.25
N SER A 50 -7.39 13.68 -3.12
CA SER A 50 -7.63 14.31 -1.81
C SER A 50 -8.79 13.66 -1.05
N GLY A 51 -8.68 13.66 0.28
CA GLY A 51 -9.63 13.09 1.24
C GLY A 51 -9.11 11.79 1.87
N LEU A 52 -10.00 11.13 2.63
CA LEU A 52 -9.70 9.84 3.25
C LEU A 52 -9.69 8.73 2.18
N LYS A 53 -8.56 8.03 2.07
CA LYS A 53 -8.35 6.93 1.12
C LYS A 53 -7.92 5.67 1.84
N ASN A 54 -8.37 4.54 1.33
CA ASN A 54 -8.00 3.21 1.78
C ASN A 54 -7.25 2.49 0.67
N PHE A 55 -6.09 1.95 1.00
CA PHE A 55 -5.22 1.20 0.11
C PHE A 55 -4.93 -0.17 0.71
N VAL A 56 -4.47 -1.09 -0.14
CA VAL A 56 -3.87 -2.35 0.28
C VAL A 56 -2.41 -2.34 -0.11
N VAL A 57 -1.53 -2.46 0.88
CA VAL A 57 -0.10 -2.69 0.67
C VAL A 57 0.10 -4.20 0.59
N ARG A 58 0.71 -4.66 -0.50
CA ARG A 58 0.99 -6.08 -0.75
C ARG A 58 2.48 -6.32 -0.71
N GLN A 59 2.89 -7.34 0.04
CA GLN A 59 4.27 -7.79 0.14
C GLN A 59 4.34 -9.29 -0.12
N ASP A 60 5.43 -9.75 -0.74
CA ASP A 60 5.70 -11.18 -0.83
C ASP A 60 5.82 -11.78 0.59
N ALA A 61 5.10 -12.89 0.81
CA ALA A 61 5.26 -13.67 2.02
C ALA A 61 6.34 -14.74 1.82
N PRO A 62 7.05 -15.16 2.89
CA PRO A 62 8.03 -16.25 2.79
C PRO A 62 7.46 -17.59 2.31
N SER A 63 6.15 -17.78 2.40
CA SER A 63 5.43 -19.04 2.11
C SER A 63 4.95 -19.17 0.65
N GLY A 64 5.65 -18.56 -0.31
CA GLY A 64 5.34 -18.67 -1.74
C GLY A 64 5.47 -20.12 -2.27
N VAL A 65 4.66 -20.47 -3.27
CA VAL A 65 4.90 -21.67 -4.12
C VAL A 65 5.68 -21.25 -5.36
N ALA A 66 6.47 -22.15 -5.94
CA ALA A 66 7.39 -21.84 -7.04
C ALA A 66 6.68 -21.27 -8.29
N GLU A 67 5.41 -21.60 -8.46
CA GLU A 67 4.54 -21.16 -9.56
C GLU A 67 3.92 -19.77 -9.33
N SER A 68 4.17 -19.13 -8.18
CA SER A 68 3.64 -17.79 -7.88
C SER A 68 4.38 -16.71 -8.67
N LEU A 69 3.62 -15.78 -9.26
CA LEU A 69 4.18 -14.58 -9.87
C LEU A 69 4.76 -13.63 -8.80
N SER A 70 5.85 -12.95 -9.14
CA SER A 70 6.38 -11.84 -8.34
C SER A 70 5.44 -10.62 -8.38
N ARG A 71 5.60 -9.65 -7.45
CA ARG A 71 4.76 -8.43 -7.45
C ARG A 71 4.78 -7.67 -8.79
N PRO A 72 5.93 -7.44 -9.44
CA PRO A 72 5.96 -6.78 -10.75
C PRO A 72 5.26 -7.60 -11.85
N GLU A 73 5.33 -8.93 -11.79
CA GLU A 73 4.65 -9.80 -12.75
C GLU A 73 3.14 -9.81 -12.55
N GLU A 74 2.66 -9.88 -11.30
CA GLU A 74 1.23 -9.72 -11.01
C GLU A 74 0.70 -8.36 -11.47
N PHE A 75 1.47 -7.29 -11.25
CA PHE A 75 1.07 -5.95 -11.67
C PHE A 75 0.84 -5.87 -13.18
N ARG A 76 1.69 -6.52 -13.98
CA ARG A 76 1.55 -6.57 -15.45
C ARG A 76 0.27 -7.28 -15.91
N VAL A 77 -0.31 -8.18 -15.10
CA VAL A 77 -1.55 -8.89 -15.44
C VAL A 77 -2.79 -8.00 -15.26
N LEU A 78 -2.70 -6.93 -14.48
CA LEU A 78 -3.83 -6.04 -14.18
C LEU A 78 -4.02 -4.91 -15.21
N GLU A 79 -3.18 -4.86 -16.25
CA GLU A 79 -3.30 -3.95 -17.41
C GLU A 79 -4.27 -4.49 -18.47
#